data_AF-A0AAF0QXK2-F1
#
_entry.id   AF-A0AAF0QXK2-F1
#
_cell.length_a   1.000
_cell.length_b   1.000
_cell.length_c   1.000
_cell.angle_alpha   90.00
_cell.angle_beta   90.00
_cell.angle_gamma   90.00
#
_symmetry.space_group_name_H-M   'P 1'
#
loop_
_entity.id
_entity.type
_entity.pdbx_description
1 polymer ?
#
loop_
_entity_poly.entity_id
_entity_poly.type
_entity_poly.pdbx_seq_one_letter_code
_entity_poly.pdbx_strand_id
1 'polypeptide(L)'
;LQTNQPPLSIKSSIDSLPLDLIHYGEDTPIWTLSETGKFYVSSAWKLLRQKRIKYHFESNIWQKEVSYKMPFITCRTIHNRLSTDDKISKFGITIDTNCSCCTIAGMTPTRENVEHLFYSGEFAQTMWQRFAGWLGIKYRSRTLSFLIECWNFKANNCVAVYILNIMPPIVIWEL
;
A
#
# COMPACT_ATOMS: atom_id res chain seq x y z
N LEU A 1 -46.79 15.17 21.85
CA LEU A 1 -46.44 14.53 20.57
C LEU A 1 -46.15 15.64 19.56
N GLN A 2 -44.91 16.11 19.49
CA GLN A 2 -44.50 17.12 18.52
C GLN A 2 -44.39 16.45 17.15
N THR A 3 -45.17 16.95 16.19
CA THR A 3 -45.08 16.56 14.80
C THR A 3 -43.72 17.04 14.26
N ASN A 4 -42.86 16.10 13.86
CA ASN A 4 -41.60 16.38 13.15
C ASN A 4 -41.93 16.95 11.76
N GLN A 5 -42.41 18.18 11.71
CA GLN A 5 -42.60 18.92 10.47
C GLN A 5 -41.27 19.61 10.13
N PRO A 6 -40.78 19.52 8.89
CA PRO A 6 -39.57 20.19 8.48
C PRO A 6 -39.74 21.72 8.58
N PRO A 7 -38.65 22.46 8.90
CA PRO A 7 -38.64 23.93 8.97
C PRO A 7 -39.21 24.58 7.71
N LEU A 8 -39.94 25.69 7.86
CA LEU A 8 -40.57 26.43 6.76
C LEU A 8 -39.57 26.84 5.66
N SER A 9 -38.32 27.10 6.03
CA SER A 9 -37.22 27.41 5.10
C SER A 9 -36.92 26.25 4.13
N ILE A 10 -37.00 25.01 4.60
CA ILE A 10 -36.76 23.82 3.76
C ILE A 10 -37.92 23.65 2.76
N LYS A 11 -39.16 23.87 3.19
CA LYS A 11 -40.33 23.81 2.31
C LYS A 11 -40.23 24.83 1.18
N SER A 12 -39.90 26.09 1.50
CA SER A 12 -39.72 27.13 0.47
C SER A 12 -38.58 26.84 -0.52
N SER A 13 -37.52 26.16 -0.09
CA SER A 13 -36.44 25.75 -0.99
C SER A 13 -36.85 24.61 -1.91
N ILE A 14 -37.64 23.65 -1.42
CA ILE A 14 -38.17 22.54 -2.24
C ILE A 14 -39.13 23.08 -3.30
N ASP A 15 -40.04 23.99 -2.93
CA ASP A 15 -41.02 24.57 -3.85
C ASP A 15 -40.38 25.42 -4.96
N SER A 16 -39.16 25.92 -4.74
CA SER A 16 -38.39 26.69 -5.73
C SER A 16 -37.61 25.83 -6.74
N LEU A 17 -37.56 24.51 -6.55
CA LEU A 17 -36.89 23.62 -7.49
C LEU A 17 -37.75 23.44 -8.75
N PRO A 18 -37.18 23.56 -9.96
CA PRO A 18 -37.91 23.37 -11.22
C PRO A 18 -38.07 21.86 -11.49
N LEU A 19 -38.81 21.17 -10.62
CA LEU A 19 -39.10 19.75 -10.73
C LEU A 19 -40.54 19.58 -11.19
N ASP A 20 -40.74 18.98 -12.36
CA ASP A 20 -42.05 18.50 -12.79
C ASP A 20 -42.39 17.25 -11.96
N LEU A 21 -43.06 17.48 -10.83
CA LEU A 21 -43.54 16.41 -9.96
C LEU A 21 -44.63 15.62 -10.69
N ILE A 22 -44.35 14.36 -10.99
CA ILE A 22 -45.35 13.44 -11.55
C ILE A 22 -46.33 13.09 -10.42
N HIS A 23 -47.48 13.76 -10.39
CA HIS A 23 -48.49 13.62 -9.32
C HIS A 23 -49.10 12.20 -9.17
N TYR A 24 -48.79 11.27 -10.08
CA TYR A 24 -49.37 9.92 -10.15
C TYR A 24 -48.34 8.79 -10.24
N GLY A 25 -47.07 9.04 -9.91
CA GLY A 25 -46.01 8.02 -9.88
C GLY A 25 -45.52 7.73 -8.47
N GLU A 26 -45.18 6.47 -8.18
CA GLU A 26 -44.41 6.14 -6.97
C GLU A 26 -42.95 6.62 -7.14
N ASP A 27 -42.41 7.28 -6.12
CA ASP A 27 -41.00 7.66 -6.09
C ASP A 27 -40.12 6.41 -6.12
N THR A 28 -39.26 6.31 -7.13
CA THR A 28 -38.32 5.20 -7.25
C THR A 28 -36.88 5.71 -7.20
N PRO A 29 -36.00 5.11 -6.38
CA PRO A 29 -34.60 5.49 -6.35
C PRO A 29 -33.91 5.06 -7.65
N ILE A 30 -33.28 6.01 -8.35
CA ILE A 30 -32.54 5.76 -9.60
C ILE A 30 -31.04 5.71 -9.31
N TRP A 31 -30.43 4.58 -9.64
CA TRP A 31 -28.98 4.38 -9.53
C TRP A 31 -28.26 4.92 -10.77
N THR A 32 -27.66 6.10 -10.65
CA THR A 32 -27.02 6.83 -11.77
C THR A 32 -25.82 6.13 -12.40
N LEU A 33 -25.23 5.12 -11.73
CA LEU A 33 -24.13 4.34 -12.29
C LEU A 33 -24.59 3.13 -13.13
N SER A 34 -25.89 2.97 -13.35
CA SER A 34 -26.43 1.98 -14.27
C SER A 34 -27.23 2.67 -15.36
N GLU A 35 -27.02 2.26 -16.61
CA GLU A 35 -27.84 2.68 -17.76
C GLU A 35 -29.33 2.33 -17.58
N THR A 36 -29.63 1.31 -16.76
CA THR A 36 -31.01 0.87 -16.47
C THR A 36 -31.63 1.57 -15.26
N GLY A 37 -30.88 2.43 -14.55
CA GLY A 37 -31.29 3.02 -13.29
C GLY A 37 -31.40 2.03 -12.12
N LYS A 38 -31.18 0.72 -12.34
CA LYS A 38 -31.23 -0.31 -11.29
C LYS A 38 -29.95 -0.33 -10.47
N PHE A 39 -30.10 -0.55 -9.17
CA PHE A 39 -28.98 -0.73 -8.27
C PHE A 39 -28.31 -2.09 -8.50
N TYR A 40 -26.97 -2.08 -8.60
CA TYR A 40 -26.16 -3.28 -8.59
C TYR A 40 -25.01 -3.13 -7.60
N VAL A 41 -24.80 -4.16 -6.76
CA VAL A 41 -23.68 -4.20 -5.83
C VAL A 41 -22.34 -4.05 -6.56
N SER A 42 -22.22 -4.57 -7.78
CA SER A 42 -21.01 -4.48 -8.60
C SER A 42 -20.68 -3.06 -9.07
N SER A 43 -21.68 -2.22 -9.38
CA SER A 43 -21.47 -0.82 -9.78
C SER A 43 -21.20 0.07 -8.57
N ALA A 44 -21.90 -0.14 -7.46
CA ALA A 44 -21.58 0.48 -6.17
C ALA A 44 -20.16 0.14 -5.71
N TRP A 45 -19.77 -1.13 -5.77
CA TRP A 45 -18.42 -1.56 -5.43
C TRP A 45 -17.36 -0.95 -6.35
N LYS A 46 -17.65 -0.81 -7.66
CA LYS A 46 -16.74 -0.15 -8.61
C LYS A 46 -16.55 1.33 -8.31
N LEU A 47 -17.57 2.04 -7.83
CA LEU A 47 -17.47 3.43 -7.41
C LEU A 47 -16.66 3.57 -6.13
N LEU A 48 -16.97 2.74 -5.12
CA LEU A 48 -16.34 2.82 -3.80
C LEU A 48 -14.89 2.35 -3.80
N ARG A 49 -14.53 1.40 -4.67
CA ARG A 49 -13.16 0.85 -4.68
C ARG A 49 -12.18 1.86 -5.25
N GLN A 50 -11.12 2.11 -4.49
CA GLN A 50 -9.91 2.72 -5.03
C GLN A 50 -9.10 1.63 -5.76
N LYS A 51 -9.08 1.69 -7.10
CA LYS A 51 -8.21 0.78 -7.88
C LYS A 51 -6.75 1.14 -7.59
N ARG A 52 -6.04 0.27 -6.90
CA ARG A 52 -4.59 0.39 -6.74
C ARG A 52 -3.90 0.14 -8.08
N ILE A 53 -2.77 0.82 -8.27
CA ILE A 53 -1.85 0.54 -9.37
C ILE A 53 -1.45 -0.93 -9.28
N LYS A 54 -1.62 -1.68 -10.38
CA LYS A 54 -1.08 -3.02 -10.49
C LYS A 54 0.41 -2.89 -10.77
N TYR A 55 1.24 -3.46 -9.93
CA TYR A 55 2.67 -3.45 -10.18
C TYR A 55 3.11 -4.71 -10.93
N HIS A 56 3.85 -4.55 -12.01
CA HIS A 56 4.33 -5.68 -12.82
C HIS A 56 5.28 -6.61 -12.06
N PHE A 57 5.90 -6.15 -10.98
CA PHE A 57 6.81 -6.96 -10.19
C PHE A 57 6.10 -7.91 -9.20
N GLU A 58 4.77 -7.83 -9.04
CA GLU A 58 4.05 -8.69 -8.08
C GLU A 58 4.26 -10.18 -8.38
N SER A 59 4.33 -10.58 -9.65
CA SER A 59 4.66 -11.95 -10.03
C SER A 59 6.10 -12.34 -9.67
N ASN A 60 7.03 -11.38 -9.67
CA ASN A 60 8.44 -11.61 -9.37
C ASN A 60 8.69 -11.82 -7.88
N ILE A 61 7.78 -11.35 -7.02
CA ILE A 61 7.81 -11.64 -5.58
C ILE A 61 7.59 -13.13 -5.34
N TRP A 62 6.58 -13.72 -5.96
CA TRP A 62 6.12 -15.08 -5.68
C TRP A 62 6.91 -16.16 -6.42
N GLN A 63 8.20 -16.27 -6.12
CA GLN A 63 9.06 -17.36 -6.60
C GLN A 63 8.70 -18.68 -5.89
N LYS A 64 8.69 -19.79 -6.64
CA LYS A 64 8.29 -21.11 -6.11
C LYS A 64 9.41 -21.78 -5.31
N GLU A 65 10.63 -21.33 -5.54
CA GLU A 65 11.88 -21.92 -5.05
C GLU A 65 12.23 -21.44 -3.64
N VAL A 66 11.53 -20.42 -3.13
CA VAL A 66 11.71 -19.88 -1.77
C VAL A 66 10.52 -20.24 -0.89
N SER A 67 10.76 -20.32 0.42
CA SER A 67 9.68 -20.56 1.39
C SER A 67 8.66 -19.44 1.33
N TYR A 68 7.36 -19.75 1.40
CA TYR A 68 6.25 -18.79 1.35
C TYR A 68 6.38 -17.59 2.30
N LYS A 69 7.09 -17.74 3.43
CA LYS A 69 7.31 -16.67 4.40
C LYS A 69 8.10 -15.50 3.81
N MET A 70 9.10 -15.78 2.98
CA MET A 70 9.99 -14.79 2.36
C MET A 70 9.22 -13.84 1.41
N PRO A 71 8.52 -14.32 0.35
CA PRO A 71 7.76 -13.45 -0.53
C PRO A 71 6.60 -12.76 0.18
N PHE A 72 6.02 -13.39 1.21
CA PHE A 72 4.99 -12.76 2.03
C PHE A 72 5.51 -11.52 2.76
N ILE A 73 6.64 -11.62 3.47
CA ILE A 73 7.22 -10.46 4.17
C ILE A 73 7.68 -9.38 3.19
N THR A 74 8.24 -9.77 2.04
CA THR A 74 8.62 -8.82 0.96
C THR A 74 7.43 -8.06 0.42
N CYS A 75 6.32 -8.74 0.14
CA CYS A 75 5.08 -8.11 -0.30
C CYS A 75 4.58 -7.10 0.74
N ARG A 76 4.60 -7.47 2.04
CA ARG A 76 4.23 -6.56 3.13
C ARG A 76 5.17 -5.36 3.23
N THR A 77 6.47 -5.56 3.00
CA THR A 77 7.51 -4.53 3.03
C THR A 77 7.29 -3.50 1.91
N ILE A 78 7.18 -3.96 0.66
CA ILE A 78 7.01 -3.08 -0.51
C ILE A 78 5.70 -2.28 -0.43
N HIS A 79 4.63 -2.89 0.08
CA HIS A 79 3.36 -2.18 0.25
C HIS A 79 3.27 -1.35 1.54
N ASN A 80 4.37 -1.23 2.30
CA ASN A 80 4.43 -0.54 3.57
C ASN A 80 3.30 -1.01 4.53
N ARG A 81 3.13 -2.32 4.69
CA ARG A 81 2.09 -2.96 5.53
C ARG A 81 2.64 -3.74 6.72
N LEU A 82 3.91 -3.58 7.08
CA LEU A 82 4.44 -4.10 8.34
C LEU A 82 4.03 -3.19 9.50
N SER A 83 3.76 -3.77 10.66
CA SER A 83 3.50 -3.05 11.91
C SER A 83 4.84 -2.59 12.48
N THR A 84 5.23 -1.36 12.18
CA THR A 84 6.39 -0.71 12.78
C THR A 84 5.93 0.26 13.87
N ASP A 85 6.81 0.62 14.78
CA ASP A 85 6.46 1.53 15.88
C ASP A 85 5.97 2.91 15.39
N ASP A 86 6.50 3.43 14.28
CA ASP A 86 5.97 4.65 13.63
C ASP A 86 4.49 4.51 13.19
N LYS A 87 4.02 3.29 12.89
CA LYS A 87 2.60 3.07 12.57
C LYS A 87 1.76 2.81 13.80
N ILE A 88 2.30 2.09 14.77
CA ILE A 88 1.59 1.81 16.02
C ILE A 88 1.32 3.13 16.77
N SER A 89 2.29 4.03 16.81
CA SER A 89 2.13 5.36 17.43
C SER A 89 1.02 6.21 16.80
N LYS A 90 0.74 6.05 15.49
CA LYS A 90 -0.36 6.76 14.80
C LYS A 90 -1.75 6.33 15.27
N PHE A 91 -1.87 5.20 15.98
CA PHE A 91 -3.12 4.79 16.63
C PHE A 91 -3.31 5.43 18.01
N GLY A 92 -2.45 6.37 18.42
CA GLY A 92 -2.55 7.05 19.72
C GLY A 92 -1.91 6.28 20.87
N ILE A 93 -1.17 5.22 20.57
CA ILE A 93 -0.42 4.44 21.58
C ILE A 93 0.92 5.14 21.82
N THR A 94 1.19 5.51 23.07
CA THR A 94 2.48 6.12 23.46
C THR A 94 3.56 5.06 23.55
N ILE A 95 4.43 5.01 22.54
CA ILE A 95 5.60 4.13 22.48
C ILE A 95 6.81 4.94 22.01
N ASP A 96 8.02 4.48 22.34
CA ASP A 96 9.21 4.96 21.67
C ASP A 96 9.16 4.49 20.21
N THR A 97 9.37 5.42 19.27
CA THR A 97 9.34 5.11 17.84
C THR A 97 10.73 5.00 17.26
N ASN A 98 11.78 5.10 18.08
CA ASN A 98 13.16 4.94 17.63
C ASN A 98 13.47 3.47 17.35
N CYS A 99 14.21 3.23 16.28
CA CYS A 99 14.67 1.91 15.89
C CYS A 99 15.62 1.34 16.96
N SER A 100 15.32 0.13 17.44
CA SER A 100 16.14 -0.57 18.43
C SER A 100 17.57 -0.87 17.91
N CYS A 101 17.74 -0.96 16.59
CA CYS A 101 19.05 -1.17 15.95
C CYS A 101 19.93 0.10 15.97
N CYS A 102 19.37 1.29 16.25
CA CYS A 102 20.08 2.57 16.24
C CYS A 102 20.55 3.03 17.62
N THR A 103 20.93 2.09 18.48
CA THR A 103 21.30 2.35 19.88
C THR A 103 22.81 2.46 20.11
N ILE A 104 23.62 2.19 19.08
CA ILE A 104 25.09 2.22 19.15
C ILE A 104 25.62 3.67 19.22
N ALA A 105 26.63 3.89 20.08
CA ALA A 105 27.29 5.17 20.22
C ALA A 105 27.90 5.65 18.88
N GLY A 106 27.52 6.86 18.46
CA GLY A 106 27.93 7.46 17.19
C GLY A 106 26.90 7.35 16.05
N MET A 107 25.82 6.60 16.27
CA MET A 107 24.72 6.48 15.30
C MET A 107 23.61 7.49 15.61
N THR A 108 22.97 8.05 14.58
CA THR A 108 21.83 8.96 14.74
C THR A 108 20.55 8.17 15.05
N PRO A 109 19.86 8.43 16.18
CA PRO A 109 18.56 7.83 16.45
C PRO A 109 17.59 8.14 15.32
N THR A 110 17.00 7.09 14.74
CA THR A 110 16.11 7.20 13.59
C THR A 110 14.83 6.43 13.87
N ARG A 111 13.70 6.92 13.35
CA ARG A 111 12.40 6.26 13.55
C ARG A 111 12.35 4.88 12.90
N GLU A 112 11.77 3.93 13.62
CA GLU A 112 11.42 2.60 13.15
C GLU A 112 10.28 2.67 12.15
N ASN A 113 10.65 2.76 10.87
CA ASN A 113 9.74 2.61 9.75
C ASN A 113 10.28 1.54 8.79
N VAL A 114 9.43 1.08 7.88
CA VAL A 114 9.76 -0.01 6.95
C VAL A 114 10.97 0.33 6.08
N GLU A 115 11.10 1.58 5.65
CA GLU A 115 12.25 2.02 4.85
C GLU A 115 13.54 1.99 5.64
N HIS A 116 13.52 2.40 6.90
CA HIS A 116 14.67 2.32 7.79
C HIS A 116 15.07 0.88 8.09
N LEU A 117 14.11 0.02 8.47
CA LEU A 117 14.39 -1.37 8.82
C LEU A 117 14.93 -2.20 7.66
N PHE A 118 14.39 -2.00 6.45
CA PHE A 118 14.69 -2.86 5.30
C PHE A 118 15.58 -2.22 4.25
N TYR A 119 15.96 -0.94 4.39
CA TYR A 119 16.74 -0.23 3.39
C TYR A 119 17.74 0.76 3.98
N SER A 120 17.29 1.88 4.54
CA SER A 120 18.16 3.02 4.86
C SER A 120 18.93 2.89 6.18
N GLY A 121 18.55 1.97 7.08
CA GLY A 121 19.29 1.67 8.30
C GLY A 121 20.64 1.01 8.02
N GLU A 122 21.63 1.25 8.88
CA GLU A 122 23.00 0.76 8.69
C GLU A 122 23.08 -0.77 8.62
N PHE A 123 22.29 -1.47 9.45
CA PHE A 123 22.18 -2.93 9.38
C PHE A 123 21.65 -3.40 8.01
N ALA A 124 20.58 -2.76 7.52
CA ALA A 124 20.02 -3.05 6.20
C ALA A 124 21.02 -2.76 5.08
N GLN A 125 21.70 -1.60 5.12
CA GLN A 125 22.75 -1.25 4.17
C GLN A 125 23.86 -2.30 4.13
N THR A 126 24.29 -2.79 5.29
CA THR A 126 25.35 -3.80 5.39
C THR A 126 24.91 -5.12 4.73
N MET A 127 23.68 -5.57 4.98
CA MET A 127 23.14 -6.77 4.33
C MET A 127 23.02 -6.57 2.81
N TRP A 128 22.43 -5.46 2.36
CA TRP A 128 22.30 -5.18 0.92
C TRP A 128 23.65 -5.08 0.23
N GLN A 129 24.67 -4.46 0.84
CA GLN A 129 26.02 -4.40 0.29
C GLN A 129 26.64 -5.79 0.16
N ARG A 130 26.45 -6.66 1.16
CA ARG A 130 26.96 -8.03 1.14
C ARG A 130 26.35 -8.85 -0.02
N PHE A 131 25.04 -8.78 -0.22
CA PHE A 131 24.36 -9.58 -1.24
C PHE A 131 24.36 -8.93 -2.64
N ALA A 132 24.05 -7.64 -2.74
CA ALA A 132 23.98 -6.92 -4.01
C ALA A 132 25.37 -6.53 -4.54
N GLY A 133 26.34 -6.31 -3.65
CA GLY A 133 27.73 -6.01 -4.03
C GLY A 133 28.38 -7.15 -4.82
N TRP A 134 28.09 -8.41 -4.47
CA TRP A 134 28.54 -9.58 -5.24
C TRP A 134 28.00 -9.63 -6.66
N LEU A 135 26.85 -8.98 -6.92
CA LEU A 135 26.21 -8.93 -8.23
C LEU A 135 26.61 -7.68 -9.03
N GLY A 136 27.50 -6.83 -8.50
CA GLY A 136 27.93 -5.60 -9.16
C GLY A 136 26.82 -4.55 -9.31
N ILE A 137 25.69 -4.72 -8.60
CA ILE A 137 24.57 -3.78 -8.66
C ILE A 137 24.93 -2.56 -7.83
N LYS A 138 25.09 -1.42 -8.50
CA LYS A 138 25.26 -0.14 -7.80
C LYS A 138 23.93 0.28 -7.21
N TYR A 139 23.82 0.17 -5.89
CA TYR A 139 22.72 0.64 -5.07
C TYR A 139 22.55 2.16 -5.22
N ARG A 140 21.74 2.59 -6.19
CA ARG A 140 21.58 4.02 -6.56
C ARG A 140 20.28 4.64 -6.05
N SER A 141 19.26 3.81 -5.77
CA SER A 141 18.01 4.30 -5.19
C SER A 141 18.24 4.79 -3.76
N ARG A 142 17.40 5.73 -3.31
CA ARG A 142 17.37 6.18 -1.90
C ARG A 142 16.27 5.47 -1.08
N THR A 143 15.51 4.58 -1.72
CA THR A 143 14.30 3.98 -1.15
C THR A 143 14.19 2.48 -1.45
N LEU A 144 13.29 1.81 -0.74
CA LEU A 144 12.83 0.44 -1.00
C LEU A 144 12.42 0.15 -2.44
N SER A 145 12.16 1.17 -3.26
CA SER A 145 11.91 1.02 -4.70
C SER A 145 13.06 0.32 -5.45
N PHE A 146 14.26 0.29 -4.87
CA PHE A 146 15.39 -0.50 -5.38
C PHE A 146 15.06 -1.98 -5.63
N LEU A 147 14.18 -2.58 -4.84
CA LEU A 147 13.76 -3.98 -5.05
C LEU A 147 13.18 -4.20 -6.45
N ILE A 148 12.47 -3.19 -6.94
CA ILE A 148 11.90 -3.15 -8.28
C ILE A 148 13.01 -3.02 -9.33
N GLU A 149 14.06 -2.24 -9.03
CA GLU A 149 15.25 -2.14 -9.90
C GLU A 149 15.98 -3.47 -10.01
N CYS A 150 16.11 -4.23 -8.90
CA CYS A 150 16.68 -5.58 -8.92
C CYS A 150 15.91 -6.51 -9.86
N TRP A 151 14.58 -6.52 -9.78
CA TRP A 151 13.74 -7.36 -10.66
C TRP A 151 13.70 -6.89 -12.11
N ASN A 152 13.93 -5.61 -12.37
CA ASN A 152 14.01 -5.06 -13.72
C ASN A 152 15.43 -5.14 -14.31
N PHE A 153 16.42 -5.59 -13.54
CA PHE A 153 17.80 -5.66 -14.00
C PHE A 153 17.93 -6.68 -15.12
N LYS A 154 18.33 -6.20 -16.31
CA LYS A 154 18.55 -7.05 -17.47
C LYS A 154 19.93 -7.68 -17.39
N ALA A 155 19.99 -8.95 -17.01
CA ALA A 155 21.20 -9.76 -17.09
C ALA A 155 21.14 -10.70 -18.30
N ASN A 156 22.29 -10.88 -18.97
CA ASN A 156 22.41 -11.80 -20.11
C ASN A 156 22.49 -13.27 -19.68
N ASN A 157 22.82 -13.52 -18.42
CA ASN A 157 22.97 -14.86 -17.86
C ASN A 157 21.70 -15.27 -17.10
N CYS A 158 21.10 -16.41 -17.47
CA CYS A 158 19.89 -16.93 -16.82
C CYS A 158 20.07 -17.21 -15.32
N VAL A 159 21.26 -17.61 -14.89
CA VAL A 159 21.60 -17.80 -13.47
C VAL A 159 21.61 -16.47 -12.74
N ALA A 160 22.15 -15.42 -13.36
CA ALA A 160 22.13 -14.08 -12.77
C ALA A 160 20.69 -13.55 -12.65
N VAL A 161 19.85 -13.73 -13.68
CA VAL A 161 18.42 -13.39 -13.64
C VAL A 161 17.71 -14.14 -12.51
N TYR A 162 17.98 -15.43 -12.37
CA TYR A 162 17.42 -16.25 -11.29
C TYR A 162 17.82 -15.73 -9.91
N ILE A 163 19.12 -15.51 -9.68
CA ILE A 163 19.64 -14.97 -8.41
C ILE A 163 19.01 -13.61 -8.10
N LEU A 164 18.90 -12.72 -9.09
CA LEU A 164 18.28 -11.39 -8.92
C LEU A 164 16.80 -11.46 -8.53
N ASN A 165 16.09 -12.50 -8.94
CA ASN A 165 14.68 -12.68 -8.59
C ASN A 165 14.48 -13.20 -7.17
N ILE A 166 15.32 -14.14 -6.73
CA ILE A 166 15.19 -14.76 -5.39
C ILE A 166 15.90 -13.99 -4.29
N MET A 167 16.94 -13.21 -4.62
CA MET A 167 17.76 -12.50 -3.64
C MET A 167 16.96 -11.49 -2.81
N PRO A 168 16.11 -10.61 -3.39
CA PRO A 168 15.42 -9.62 -2.60
C PRO A 168 14.49 -10.22 -1.52
N PRO A 169 13.70 -11.27 -1.82
CA PRO A 169 12.95 -11.97 -0.77
C PRO A 169 13.78 -12.61 0.33
N ILE A 170 14.96 -13.15 0.00
CA ILE A 170 15.87 -13.75 0.97
C ILE A 170 16.47 -12.67 1.87
N VAL A 171 16.99 -11.58 1.30
CA VAL A 171 17.60 -10.50 2.08
C VAL A 171 16.59 -9.85 3.01
N ILE A 172 15.35 -9.61 2.54
CA ILE A 172 14.29 -9.06 3.39
C ILE A 172 13.89 -10.01 4.52
N TRP A 173 14.02 -11.32 4.33
CA TRP A 173 13.73 -12.28 5.39
C TRP A 173 14.82 -12.34 6.46
N GLU A 174 16.08 -12.11 6.08
CA GLU A 174 17.22 -12.06 7.01
C GLU A 174 17.33 -10.72 7.78
N LEU A 175 16.60 -9.70 7.34
CA LEU A 175 16.46 -8.39 8.00
C LEU A 175 15.30 -8.39 8.99
#